data_AF-A0A957Z6W7-F1
#
_entry.id   AF-A0A957Z6W7-F1
#
_cell.length_a   1.000
_cell.length_b   1.000
_cell.length_c   1.000
_cell.angle_alpha   90.00
_cell.angle_beta   90.00
_cell.angle_gamma   90.00
#
_symmetry.space_group_name_H-M   'P 1'
#
loop_
_entity.id
_entity.type
_entity.pdbx_description
1 polymer ?
#
loop_
_entity_poly.entity_id
_entity_poly.type
_entity_poly.pdbx_seq_one_letter_code
_entity_poly.pdbx_strand_id
1 'polypeptide(L)'
;ATITGNRVAGHSFTPFSLVSTGILLFKAHADTAGNTLEENQVGLYLVDSSGSHDANSVRATAEGTRSPIYWGIIVDAPPPDRIPQPGDFAVTRAADLQLATVSDVRGVQTVTVTNNEIESDNSAGGVGLQADGGYGVLDIDLTATNNFVRNWQRGIYVVQCSSNCSGAGYTAAIFRHNSITGNESGFNNGNAIGLGVEAIENWWGSDTGPAAPDNPGGAGDALSGDAVYSPWLCAGTDSDPAPGFQPDAASLCGLAARLIFDEQPADAIENVTLSPQPAVRAVDAAGNPAPGFVGPVTLAIAPAGTASLAGQTTVMAARGTAVFGDVAFTDIAGGVALLASSPGLPPLSG
;
A
#
# COMPACT_ATOMS: atom_id res chain seq x y z
N ALA A 1 5.89 7.71 27.77
CA ALA A 1 5.62 6.63 28.75
C ALA A 1 5.51 5.33 27.97
N THR A 2 5.75 4.16 28.57
CA THR A 2 5.72 2.87 27.86
C THR A 2 4.77 1.91 28.56
N ILE A 3 3.81 1.36 27.82
CA ILE A 3 2.88 0.33 28.29
C ILE A 3 3.40 -1.00 27.78
N THR A 4 3.84 -1.89 28.66
CA THR A 4 4.55 -3.12 28.24
C THR A 4 4.13 -4.37 29.00
N GLY A 5 4.11 -5.51 28.29
CA GLY A 5 3.92 -6.83 28.88
C GLY A 5 2.52 -7.10 29.43
N ASN A 6 1.51 -6.33 29.02
CA ASN A 6 0.14 -6.48 29.52
C ASN A 6 -0.65 -7.45 28.66
N ARG A 7 -1.63 -8.14 29.27
CA ARG A 7 -2.69 -8.85 28.56
C ARG A 7 -4.02 -8.15 28.79
N VAL A 8 -4.65 -7.69 27.72
CA VAL A 8 -5.94 -6.98 27.75
C VAL A 8 -6.90 -7.67 26.79
N ALA A 9 -8.05 -8.14 27.27
CA ALA A 9 -8.92 -8.97 26.45
C ALA A 9 -10.43 -8.82 26.72
N GLY A 10 -11.23 -9.09 25.69
CA GLY A 10 -12.68 -9.26 25.79
C GLY A 10 -13.49 -7.97 25.94
N HIS A 11 -12.93 -6.83 25.51
CA HIS A 11 -13.60 -5.53 25.59
C HIS A 11 -14.40 -5.25 24.32
N SER A 12 -15.73 -5.23 24.42
CA SER A 12 -16.61 -4.89 23.31
C SER A 12 -17.82 -4.11 23.81
N PHE A 13 -18.28 -3.12 23.04
CA PHE A 13 -19.37 -2.25 23.46
C PHE A 13 -20.66 -2.57 22.69
N THR A 14 -21.69 -3.05 23.37
CA THR A 14 -23.06 -3.13 22.84
C THR A 14 -23.85 -1.89 23.27
N PRO A 15 -24.56 -1.16 22.37
CA PRO A 15 -25.06 -1.59 21.06
C PRO A 15 -24.20 -1.14 19.86
N PHE A 16 -22.87 -1.06 19.99
CA PHE A 16 -21.93 -0.63 18.93
C PHE A 16 -22.11 0.82 18.44
N SER A 17 -22.73 1.67 19.25
CA SER A 17 -22.77 3.12 19.00
C SER A 17 -21.46 3.83 19.38
N LEU A 18 -20.53 3.08 19.98
CA LEU A 18 -19.21 3.48 20.48
C LEU A 18 -18.28 2.29 20.27
N VAL A 19 -16.96 2.53 20.32
CA VAL A 19 -15.97 1.44 20.27
C VAL A 19 -15.28 1.25 21.62
N SER A 20 -15.16 -0.01 22.04
CA SER A 20 -14.33 -0.39 23.18
C SER A 20 -12.90 -0.67 22.72
N THR A 21 -11.91 -0.26 23.51
CA THR A 21 -10.49 -0.34 23.12
C THR A 21 -9.69 -1.02 24.21
N GLY A 22 -8.79 -1.94 23.84
CA GLY A 22 -7.85 -2.57 24.77
C GLY A 22 -6.86 -1.55 25.34
N ILE A 23 -6.12 -0.88 24.47
CA ILE A 23 -5.25 0.26 24.84
C ILE A 23 -5.66 1.48 24.02
N LEU A 24 -6.13 2.53 24.68
CA LEU A 24 -6.42 3.82 24.07
C LEU A 24 -5.34 4.84 24.47
N LEU A 25 -4.62 5.37 23.49
CA LEU A 25 -3.75 6.53 23.64
C LEU A 25 -4.46 7.75 23.06
N PHE A 26 -4.76 8.73 23.92
CA PHE A 26 -5.56 9.89 23.56
C PHE A 26 -4.83 11.17 23.89
N LYS A 27 -4.44 11.93 22.85
CA LYS A 27 -3.70 13.20 22.95
C LYS A 27 -2.47 13.12 23.86
N ALA A 28 -1.85 11.95 23.95
CA ALA A 28 -0.77 11.66 24.86
C ALA A 28 0.22 10.70 24.21
N HIS A 29 1.45 11.15 24.05
CA HIS A 29 2.52 10.35 23.43
C HIS A 29 2.95 9.22 24.36
N ALA A 30 2.86 7.99 23.87
CA ALA A 30 3.31 6.81 24.58
C ALA A 30 3.63 5.65 23.64
N ASP A 31 4.53 4.80 24.10
CA ASP A 31 4.94 3.58 23.39
C ASP A 31 4.18 2.37 23.94
N THR A 32 4.00 1.35 23.12
CA THR A 32 3.46 0.04 23.54
C THR A 32 4.39 -1.07 23.11
N ALA A 33 4.81 -1.94 24.03
CA ALA A 33 5.78 -2.99 23.72
C ALA A 33 5.38 -4.35 24.31
N GLY A 34 5.30 -5.41 23.50
CA GLY A 34 5.12 -6.77 24.04
C GLY A 34 3.78 -7.01 24.72
N ASN A 35 2.72 -6.29 24.35
CA ASN A 35 1.39 -6.51 24.92
C ASN A 35 0.60 -7.55 24.11
N THR A 36 -0.30 -8.27 24.77
CA THR A 36 -1.25 -9.20 24.17
C THR A 36 -2.66 -8.61 24.24
N LEU A 37 -3.24 -8.26 23.10
CA LEU A 37 -4.54 -7.61 22.97
C LEU A 37 -5.50 -8.54 22.23
N GLU A 38 -6.42 -9.17 22.96
CA GLU A 38 -7.24 -10.28 22.43
C GLU A 38 -8.74 -10.00 22.49
N GLU A 39 -9.45 -10.16 21.38
CA GLU A 39 -10.90 -10.06 21.29
C GLU A 39 -11.45 -8.74 21.87
N ASN A 40 -10.67 -7.67 21.71
CA ASN A 40 -11.13 -6.32 21.93
C ASN A 40 -11.73 -5.81 20.62
N GLN A 41 -12.81 -5.02 20.69
CA GLN A 41 -13.42 -4.42 19.50
C GLN A 41 -12.41 -3.54 18.75
N VAL A 42 -11.54 -2.83 19.47
CA VAL A 42 -10.28 -2.28 18.95
C VAL A 42 -9.15 -2.76 19.86
N GLY A 43 -8.09 -3.35 19.30
CA GLY A 43 -6.89 -3.72 20.07
C GLY A 43 -6.18 -2.49 20.63
N LEU A 44 -5.56 -1.71 19.75
CA LEU A 44 -4.81 -0.50 20.06
C LEU A 44 -5.37 0.69 19.27
N TYR A 45 -5.62 1.81 19.94
CA TYR A 45 -6.13 3.01 19.29
C TYR A 45 -5.29 4.25 19.65
N LEU A 46 -4.69 4.87 18.64
CA LEU A 46 -3.81 6.04 18.73
C LEU A 46 -4.51 7.30 18.20
N VAL A 47 -5.13 8.08 19.08
CA VAL A 47 -5.82 9.32 18.71
C VAL A 47 -4.95 10.53 19.00
N ASP A 48 -4.57 11.27 17.96
CA ASP A 48 -3.69 12.46 18.04
C ASP A 48 -2.45 12.19 18.93
N SER A 49 -1.90 10.96 18.85
CA SER A 49 -0.87 10.44 19.76
C SER A 49 0.25 9.77 18.98
N SER A 50 1.44 10.36 19.04
CA SER A 50 2.70 9.77 18.56
C SER A 50 3.24 8.68 19.49
N GLY A 51 4.01 7.73 18.95
CA GLY A 51 4.62 6.65 19.72
C GLY A 51 5.21 5.53 18.87
N SER A 52 5.92 4.63 19.55
CA SER A 52 6.38 3.36 18.98
C SER A 52 5.60 2.18 19.54
N HIS A 53 5.07 1.36 18.64
CA HIS A 53 4.20 0.24 18.96
C HIS A 53 4.85 -1.04 18.45
N ASP A 54 5.61 -1.67 19.33
CA ASP A 54 6.57 -2.72 18.98
C ASP A 54 6.17 -4.07 19.58
N ALA A 55 6.37 -5.17 18.84
CA ALA A 55 6.26 -6.53 19.37
C ALA A 55 4.92 -6.86 20.08
N ASN A 56 3.82 -6.18 19.74
CA ASN A 56 2.50 -6.48 20.31
C ASN A 56 1.85 -7.61 19.52
N SER A 57 1.13 -8.48 20.23
CA SER A 57 0.25 -9.49 19.64
C SER A 57 -1.19 -8.99 19.74
N VAL A 58 -1.83 -8.82 18.59
CA VAL A 58 -3.19 -8.28 18.46
C VAL A 58 -4.04 -9.28 17.70
N ARG A 59 -5.03 -9.86 18.38
CA ARG A 59 -5.93 -10.85 17.79
C ARG A 59 -7.38 -10.50 18.05
N ALA A 60 -8.22 -10.52 17.02
CA ALA A 60 -9.65 -10.32 17.17
C ALA A 60 -10.45 -11.05 16.09
N THR A 61 -11.67 -11.47 16.41
CA THR A 61 -12.59 -12.14 15.49
C THR A 61 -14.00 -11.59 15.67
N ALA A 62 -14.88 -11.75 14.68
CA ALA A 62 -16.29 -11.36 14.82
C ALA A 62 -16.96 -12.14 15.97
N GLU A 63 -16.65 -13.42 16.14
CA GLU A 63 -17.20 -14.24 17.23
C GLU A 63 -16.69 -13.79 18.60
N GLY A 64 -15.38 -13.61 18.74
CA GLY A 64 -14.77 -13.26 20.01
C GLY A 64 -15.11 -11.84 20.47
N THR A 65 -15.11 -10.87 19.55
CA THR A 65 -15.55 -9.50 19.86
C THR A 65 -17.07 -9.37 19.95
N ARG A 66 -17.82 -10.31 19.35
CA ARG A 66 -19.28 -10.23 19.13
C ARG A 66 -19.71 -8.95 18.40
N SER A 67 -18.78 -8.27 17.73
CA SER A 67 -19.02 -7.01 17.06
C SER A 67 -19.12 -7.25 15.55
N PRO A 68 -20.06 -6.59 14.83
CA PRO A 68 -20.11 -6.68 13.37
C PRO A 68 -18.93 -5.99 12.68
N ILE A 69 -18.16 -5.18 13.41
CA ILE A 69 -16.96 -4.46 12.96
C ILE A 69 -15.93 -4.43 14.09
N TYR A 70 -14.66 -4.71 13.79
CA TYR A 70 -13.61 -4.77 14.80
C TYR A 70 -12.23 -4.50 14.18
N TRP A 71 -11.26 -4.12 15.00
CA TRP A 71 -9.97 -3.64 14.54
C TRP A 71 -8.81 -4.16 15.37
N GLY A 72 -7.68 -4.41 14.71
CA GLY A 72 -6.40 -4.62 15.38
C GLY A 72 -5.83 -3.32 15.94
N ILE A 73 -5.22 -2.52 15.07
CA ILE A 73 -4.60 -1.23 15.40
C ILE A 73 -5.22 -0.12 14.56
N ILE A 74 -5.55 1.01 15.19
CA ILE A 74 -6.04 2.20 14.50
C ILE A 74 -5.13 3.40 14.80
N VAL A 75 -4.74 4.10 13.75
CA VAL A 75 -3.95 5.33 13.77
C VAL A 75 -4.83 6.52 13.39
N ASP A 76 -4.73 7.55 14.21
CA ASP A 76 -5.42 8.84 14.17
C ASP A 76 -6.91 8.82 14.54
N ALA A 77 -7.46 10.01 14.73
CA ALA A 77 -8.74 10.24 15.34
C ALA A 77 -9.89 9.61 14.56
N PRO A 78 -10.96 9.18 15.24
CA PRO A 78 -12.08 8.48 14.61
C PRO A 78 -12.89 9.29 13.59
N PRO A 79 -13.56 8.66 12.63
CA PRO A 79 -14.72 9.29 12.00
C PRO A 79 -15.85 9.52 13.04
N PRO A 80 -16.82 10.41 12.76
CA PRO A 80 -17.86 10.79 13.72
C PRO A 80 -18.70 9.63 14.29
N ASP A 81 -18.79 8.52 13.58
CA ASP A 81 -19.56 7.32 13.91
C ASP A 81 -18.77 6.27 14.71
N ARG A 82 -17.47 6.47 14.94
CA ARG A 82 -16.60 5.50 15.63
C ARG A 82 -15.93 6.07 16.88
N ILE A 83 -16.72 6.54 17.83
CA ILE A 83 -16.21 7.22 19.03
C ILE A 83 -15.71 6.19 20.07
N PRO A 84 -14.41 6.21 20.47
CA PRO A 84 -13.91 5.33 21.51
C PRO A 84 -14.41 5.72 22.90
N GLN A 85 -14.53 4.73 23.78
CA GLN A 85 -14.84 4.95 25.19
C GLN A 85 -13.57 5.23 26.02
N PRO A 86 -13.64 6.12 27.02
CA PRO A 86 -14.82 6.88 27.46
C PRO A 86 -15.22 8.03 26.51
N GLY A 87 -16.54 8.24 26.33
CA GLY A 87 -17.15 9.00 25.22
C GLY A 87 -17.01 10.53 25.20
N ASP A 88 -16.10 11.12 25.98
CA ASP A 88 -15.87 12.59 26.04
C ASP A 88 -15.19 13.16 24.77
N PHE A 89 -14.90 12.29 23.79
CA PHE A 89 -14.38 12.61 22.47
C PHE A 89 -15.23 13.61 21.66
N ALA A 90 -16.57 13.55 21.79
CA ALA A 90 -17.46 14.40 21.01
C ALA A 90 -17.38 15.89 21.41
N VAL A 91 -17.06 16.17 22.69
CA VAL A 91 -16.97 17.53 23.22
C VAL A 91 -15.65 18.20 22.84
N THR A 92 -14.56 17.43 22.74
CA THR A 92 -13.22 17.94 22.39
C THR A 92 -13.09 18.23 20.89
N ARG A 93 -13.62 17.37 20.01
CA ARG A 93 -13.60 17.57 18.54
C ARG A 93 -14.12 18.92 18.07
N ALA A 94 -15.24 19.38 18.63
CA ALA A 94 -15.86 20.65 18.25
C ALA A 94 -14.99 21.87 18.61
N ALA A 95 -14.19 21.79 19.68
CA ALA A 95 -13.30 22.85 20.09
C ALA A 95 -12.00 22.86 19.26
N ASP A 96 -11.44 21.70 18.94
CA ASP A 96 -10.18 21.60 18.20
C ASP A 96 -10.34 22.02 16.72
N LEU A 97 -11.47 21.69 16.09
CA LEU A 97 -11.77 22.09 14.70
C LEU A 97 -11.98 23.61 14.54
N GLN A 98 -12.27 24.34 15.62
CA GLN A 98 -12.38 25.81 15.58
C GLN A 98 -11.03 26.52 15.54
N LEU A 99 -9.94 25.87 15.97
CA LEU A 99 -8.58 26.46 15.95
C LEU A 99 -7.90 26.39 14.57
N ALA A 100 -8.36 25.55 13.64
CA ALA A 100 -7.72 25.29 12.35
C ALA A 100 -7.91 26.39 11.27
N THR A 101 -8.47 27.57 11.63
CA THR A 101 -8.77 28.65 10.66
C THR A 101 -7.64 29.64 10.43
N VAL A 102 -6.44 29.40 10.98
CA VAL A 102 -5.26 30.24 10.75
C VAL A 102 -4.16 29.39 10.12
N SER A 103 -3.49 29.98 9.12
CA SER A 103 -2.30 29.51 8.41
C SER A 103 -1.18 29.00 9.35
N ASP A 104 -1.36 27.82 9.95
CA ASP A 104 -0.46 27.23 10.94
C ASP A 104 0.21 25.98 10.38
N VAL A 105 1.48 25.79 10.70
CA VAL A 105 2.20 24.54 10.44
C VAL A 105 1.53 23.49 11.32
N ARG A 106 0.74 22.60 10.72
CA ARG A 106 0.08 21.53 11.47
C ARG A 106 1.12 20.67 12.16
N GLY A 107 0.83 20.25 13.38
CA GLY A 107 1.66 19.26 14.06
C GLY A 107 1.57 17.90 13.35
N VAL A 108 2.52 17.02 13.65
CA VAL A 108 2.62 15.70 13.04
C VAL A 108 2.42 14.62 14.11
N GLN A 109 1.52 13.67 13.84
CA GLN A 109 1.37 12.43 14.60
C GLN A 109 2.32 11.38 14.02
N THR A 110 3.49 11.22 14.65
CA THR A 110 4.51 10.25 14.22
C THR A 110 4.29 8.90 14.91
N VAL A 111 3.99 7.88 14.13
CA VAL A 111 3.64 6.54 14.63
C VAL A 111 4.49 5.50 13.94
N THR A 112 5.14 4.65 14.74
CA THR A 112 5.82 3.45 14.25
C THR A 112 5.10 2.21 14.74
N VAL A 113 4.74 1.32 13.83
CA VAL A 113 4.11 0.02 14.12
C VAL A 113 5.09 -1.05 13.68
N THR A 114 5.81 -1.66 14.62
CA THR A 114 6.94 -2.54 14.32
C THR A 114 6.83 -3.90 14.95
N ASN A 115 7.26 -4.94 14.24
CA ASN A 115 7.40 -6.28 14.81
C ASN A 115 6.11 -6.86 15.44
N ASN A 116 4.92 -6.39 15.05
CA ASN A 116 3.66 -6.82 15.64
C ASN A 116 3.10 -8.05 14.93
N GLU A 117 2.36 -8.87 15.68
CA GLU A 117 1.53 -9.94 15.15
C GLU A 117 0.07 -9.48 15.16
N ILE A 118 -0.47 -9.16 13.98
CA ILE A 118 -1.84 -8.64 13.81
C ILE A 118 -2.65 -9.69 13.05
N GLU A 119 -3.47 -10.46 13.77
CA GLU A 119 -4.09 -11.69 13.26
C GLU A 119 -5.59 -11.77 13.53
N SER A 120 -6.33 -12.35 12.58
CA SER A 120 -7.75 -12.64 12.73
C SER A 120 -8.12 -14.00 12.09
N ASP A 121 -9.38 -14.21 11.72
CA ASP A 121 -9.97 -15.42 11.15
C ASP A 121 -10.71 -15.19 9.82
N ASN A 122 -10.48 -14.02 9.22
CA ASN A 122 -11.10 -13.50 8.01
C ASN A 122 -12.61 -13.30 8.14
N SER A 123 -13.13 -13.21 9.37
CA SER A 123 -14.56 -12.91 9.58
C SER A 123 -14.89 -11.47 9.19
N ALA A 124 -16.11 -11.27 8.71
CA ALA A 124 -16.57 -10.00 8.17
C ALA A 124 -16.46 -8.85 9.19
N GLY A 125 -16.13 -7.66 8.69
CA GLY A 125 -16.02 -6.43 9.46
C GLY A 125 -14.65 -6.17 10.09
N GLY A 126 -13.72 -7.13 10.01
CA GLY A 126 -12.38 -7.01 10.59
C GLY A 126 -11.42 -6.14 9.77
N VAL A 127 -10.69 -5.26 10.44
CA VAL A 127 -9.57 -4.51 9.84
C VAL A 127 -8.31 -4.67 10.69
N GLY A 128 -7.19 -5.13 10.11
CA GLY A 128 -5.95 -5.39 10.84
C GLY A 128 -5.29 -4.10 11.32
N LEU A 129 -4.82 -3.28 10.39
CA LEU A 129 -4.21 -1.98 10.65
C LEU A 129 -4.93 -0.90 9.84
N GLN A 130 -5.45 0.12 10.52
CA GLN A 130 -6.15 1.23 9.89
C GLN A 130 -5.47 2.56 10.19
N ALA A 131 -5.40 3.47 9.21
CA ALA A 131 -5.02 4.86 9.38
C ALA A 131 -6.12 5.78 8.85
N ASP A 132 -6.54 6.76 9.65
CA ASP A 132 -7.70 7.61 9.40
C ASP A 132 -7.33 9.10 9.29
N GLY A 133 -6.75 9.47 8.14
CA GLY A 133 -6.34 10.84 7.86
C GLY A 133 -7.49 11.84 7.76
N GLY A 134 -7.29 13.05 8.29
CA GLY A 134 -8.22 14.17 8.16
C GLY A 134 -9.40 14.19 9.12
N TYR A 135 -9.38 13.28 10.10
CA TYR A 135 -10.33 13.28 11.22
C TYR A 135 -9.74 13.85 12.51
N GLY A 136 -8.41 13.75 12.71
CA GLY A 136 -7.64 14.41 13.77
C GLY A 136 -7.13 15.79 13.36
N VAL A 137 -6.42 16.48 14.24
CA VAL A 137 -5.85 17.82 13.93
C VAL A 137 -4.40 17.78 13.46
N LEU A 138 -3.76 16.62 13.56
CA LEU A 138 -2.36 16.41 13.20
C LEU A 138 -2.27 15.71 11.85
N ASP A 139 -1.27 16.08 11.02
CA ASP A 139 -0.95 15.26 9.85
C ASP A 139 -0.27 13.96 10.31
N ILE A 140 -0.52 12.85 9.63
CA ILE A 140 -0.01 11.52 10.01
C ILE A 140 1.35 11.27 9.36
N ASP A 141 2.31 10.82 10.16
CA ASP A 141 3.57 10.18 9.70
C ASP A 141 3.57 8.75 10.24
N LEU A 142 3.13 7.80 9.41
CA LEU A 142 3.01 6.40 9.78
C LEU A 142 4.06 5.56 9.07
N THR A 143 4.86 4.84 9.84
CA THR A 143 5.71 3.76 9.34
C THR A 143 5.31 2.44 9.99
N ALA A 144 4.90 1.47 9.18
CA ALA A 144 4.64 0.10 9.60
C ALA A 144 5.68 -0.84 8.98
N THR A 145 6.50 -1.50 9.80
CA THR A 145 7.52 -2.43 9.31
C THR A 145 7.59 -3.71 10.11
N ASN A 146 7.95 -4.81 9.46
CA ASN A 146 8.19 -6.10 10.11
C ASN A 146 6.95 -6.64 10.84
N ASN A 147 5.73 -6.30 10.39
CA ASN A 147 4.51 -6.83 11.00
C ASN A 147 3.99 -8.03 10.22
N PHE A 148 3.41 -8.99 10.93
CA PHE A 148 2.45 -9.91 10.34
C PHE A 148 1.06 -9.27 10.34
N VAL A 149 0.42 -9.17 9.17
CA VAL A 149 -0.97 -8.75 9.01
C VAL A 149 -1.72 -9.81 8.23
N ARG A 150 -2.46 -10.66 8.94
CA ARG A 150 -2.99 -11.89 8.35
C ARG A 150 -4.41 -12.22 8.73
N ASN A 151 -5.12 -12.82 7.77
CA ASN A 151 -6.47 -13.34 7.94
C ASN A 151 -7.46 -12.27 8.43
N TRP A 152 -7.40 -11.05 7.91
CA TRP A 152 -8.43 -10.02 8.16
C TRP A 152 -9.28 -9.84 6.92
N GLN A 153 -10.53 -9.40 7.09
CA GLN A 153 -11.33 -8.99 5.94
C GLN A 153 -10.61 -7.88 5.15
N ARG A 154 -10.08 -6.89 5.86
CA ARG A 154 -9.12 -5.91 5.34
C ARG A 154 -7.85 -5.98 6.16
N GLY A 155 -6.73 -6.32 5.53
CA GLY A 155 -5.42 -6.35 6.19
C GLY A 155 -5.01 -4.95 6.63
N ILE A 156 -4.68 -4.10 5.66
CA ILE A 156 -4.30 -2.70 5.88
C ILE A 156 -5.29 -1.78 5.16
N TYR A 157 -5.80 -0.78 5.87
CA TYR A 157 -6.75 0.20 5.33
C TYR A 157 -6.31 1.64 5.61
N VAL A 158 -5.96 2.37 4.56
CA VAL A 158 -5.54 3.78 4.63
C VAL A 158 -6.66 4.65 4.07
N VAL A 159 -7.14 5.57 4.88
CA VAL A 159 -8.36 6.35 4.63
C VAL A 159 -8.05 7.84 4.69
N GLN A 160 -8.72 8.63 3.88
CA GLN A 160 -8.70 10.08 3.96
C GLN A 160 -10.13 10.59 4.04
N CYS A 161 -10.41 11.38 5.07
CA CYS A 161 -11.71 11.98 5.26
C CYS A 161 -12.22 12.69 3.99
N SER A 162 -13.49 12.46 3.65
CA SER A 162 -14.15 13.01 2.45
C SER A 162 -15.18 14.12 2.74
N SER A 163 -15.60 14.30 3.99
CA SER A 163 -16.60 15.31 4.37
C SER A 163 -16.44 15.73 5.83
N ASN A 164 -16.61 17.03 6.12
CA ASN A 164 -16.44 17.61 7.46
C ASN A 164 -15.06 17.33 8.07
N CYS A 165 -14.03 17.39 7.23
CA CYS A 165 -12.65 17.07 7.60
C CYS A 165 -11.96 18.23 8.30
N SER A 166 -10.98 17.92 9.14
CA SER A 166 -10.10 18.93 9.76
C SER A 166 -9.16 19.60 8.77
N GLY A 167 -8.96 18.98 7.60
CA GLY A 167 -7.96 19.35 6.61
C GLY A 167 -6.62 18.63 6.80
N ALA A 168 -6.40 17.94 7.93
CA ALA A 168 -5.23 17.10 8.15
C ALA A 168 -5.15 15.95 7.13
N GLY A 169 -3.96 15.43 6.89
CA GLY A 169 -3.73 14.34 5.96
C GLY A 169 -2.52 13.51 6.35
N TYR A 170 -1.69 13.17 5.37
CA TYR A 170 -0.48 12.38 5.58
C TYR A 170 0.74 13.20 5.16
N THR A 171 1.76 13.22 6.01
CA THR A 171 3.13 13.59 5.62
C THR A 171 3.91 12.39 5.11
N ALA A 172 3.62 11.19 5.65
CA ALA A 172 4.09 9.92 5.15
C ALA A 172 3.16 8.77 5.58
N ALA A 173 3.05 7.75 4.73
CA ALA A 173 2.37 6.49 5.02
C ALA A 173 3.16 5.36 4.36
N ILE A 174 4.08 4.75 5.12
CA ILE A 174 5.08 3.81 4.63
C ILE A 174 4.84 2.45 5.29
N PHE A 175 4.58 1.44 4.47
CA PHE A 175 4.40 0.06 4.86
C PHE A 175 5.48 -0.75 4.15
N ARG A 176 6.46 -1.25 4.89
CA ARG A 176 7.63 -1.93 4.34
C ARG A 176 7.96 -3.20 5.09
N HIS A 177 8.45 -4.25 4.43
CA HIS A 177 8.87 -5.49 5.11
C HIS A 177 7.79 -6.11 6.01
N ASN A 178 6.52 -5.97 5.67
CA ASN A 178 5.43 -6.65 6.35
C ASN A 178 5.05 -7.92 5.58
N SER A 179 4.49 -8.90 6.29
CA SER A 179 3.81 -10.05 5.68
C SER A 179 2.31 -9.78 5.68
N ILE A 180 1.75 -9.52 4.50
CA ILE A 180 0.33 -9.23 4.26
C ILE A 180 -0.26 -10.44 3.54
N THR A 181 -0.93 -11.33 4.28
CA THR A 181 -1.30 -12.65 3.75
C THR A 181 -2.63 -13.18 4.28
N GLY A 182 -3.43 -13.80 3.40
CA GLY A 182 -4.67 -14.48 3.79
C GLY A 182 -5.83 -13.52 4.10
N ASN A 183 -5.66 -12.23 3.78
CA ASN A 183 -6.71 -11.24 3.93
C ASN A 183 -7.64 -11.26 2.71
N GLU A 184 -8.94 -10.99 2.89
CA GLU A 184 -9.86 -10.85 1.74
C GLU A 184 -9.45 -9.65 0.87
N SER A 185 -9.05 -8.55 1.49
CA SER A 185 -8.38 -7.40 0.87
C SER A 185 -7.09 -7.12 1.62
N GLY A 186 -5.94 -7.30 0.98
CA GLY A 186 -4.62 -7.14 1.62
C GLY A 186 -4.33 -5.70 2.01
N PHE A 187 -4.40 -4.80 1.02
CA PHE A 187 -4.09 -3.40 1.19
C PHE A 187 -5.09 -2.54 0.44
N ASN A 188 -5.71 -1.58 1.13
CA ASN A 188 -6.68 -0.69 0.51
C ASN A 188 -6.36 0.77 0.87
N ASN A 189 -6.06 1.57 -0.15
CA ASN A 189 -5.96 3.02 -0.04
C ASN A 189 -6.83 3.74 -1.10
N GLY A 190 -7.90 3.10 -1.59
CA GLY A 190 -8.76 3.66 -2.64
C GLY A 190 -9.49 4.95 -2.24
N ASN A 191 -9.60 5.22 -0.94
CA ASN A 191 -10.13 6.47 -0.40
C ASN A 191 -9.04 7.52 -0.08
N ALA A 192 -7.76 7.15 -0.20
CA ALA A 192 -6.57 7.96 0.07
C ALA A 192 -5.66 8.09 -1.17
N ILE A 193 -6.27 8.19 -2.36
CA ILE A 193 -5.57 8.29 -3.66
C ILE A 193 -4.81 9.62 -3.75
N GLY A 194 -3.60 9.59 -4.33
CA GLY A 194 -2.78 10.76 -4.58
C GLY A 194 -1.97 11.24 -3.38
N LEU A 195 -1.97 10.50 -2.28
CA LEU A 195 -1.27 10.85 -1.04
C LEU A 195 0.14 10.25 -0.90
N GLY A 196 0.63 9.57 -1.94
CA GLY A 196 1.99 9.01 -1.94
C GLY A 196 2.18 7.84 -0.97
N VAL A 197 1.15 7.01 -0.77
CA VAL A 197 1.24 5.83 0.10
C VAL A 197 2.23 4.82 -0.49
N GLU A 198 3.19 4.38 0.33
CA GLU A 198 4.19 3.38 -0.03
C GLU A 198 3.87 2.05 0.67
N ALA A 199 3.66 0.99 -0.10
CA ALA A 199 3.46 -0.39 0.33
C ALA A 199 4.53 -1.31 -0.30
N ILE A 200 5.79 -0.86 -0.33
CA ILE A 200 6.88 -1.55 -1.00
C ILE A 200 7.59 -2.58 -0.11
N GLU A 201 8.29 -3.52 -0.72
CA GLU A 201 9.12 -4.53 -0.05
C GLU A 201 8.32 -5.33 1.00
N ASN A 202 7.01 -5.49 0.79
CA ASN A 202 6.16 -6.38 1.58
C ASN A 202 6.09 -7.76 0.91
N TRP A 203 5.80 -8.77 1.72
CA TRP A 203 5.41 -10.09 1.23
C TRP A 203 3.89 -10.14 1.12
N TRP A 204 3.39 -10.49 -0.07
CA TRP A 204 1.96 -10.49 -0.38
C TRP A 204 1.32 -11.87 -0.36
N GLY A 205 2.06 -12.91 0.06
CA GLY A 205 1.62 -14.30 -0.04
C GLY A 205 2.00 -15.00 -1.35
N SER A 206 2.59 -14.27 -2.31
CA SER A 206 3.05 -14.79 -3.60
C SER A 206 4.29 -14.06 -4.09
N ASP A 207 5.21 -14.77 -4.75
CA ASP A 207 6.38 -14.23 -5.42
C ASP A 207 6.01 -13.41 -6.67
N THR A 208 4.81 -13.62 -7.21
CA THR A 208 4.21 -12.79 -8.25
C THR A 208 3.64 -11.46 -7.74
N GLY A 209 3.72 -11.19 -6.43
CA GLY A 209 3.30 -9.92 -5.82
C GLY A 209 1.79 -9.83 -5.59
N PRO A 210 1.26 -8.63 -5.26
CA PRO A 210 -0.15 -8.45 -4.98
C PRO A 210 -1.00 -8.60 -6.24
N ALA A 211 -2.22 -9.09 -6.09
CA ALA A 211 -3.23 -8.95 -7.13
C ALA A 211 -3.61 -7.47 -7.27
N ALA A 212 -3.21 -6.84 -8.37
CA ALA A 212 -3.47 -5.43 -8.67
C ALA A 212 -3.69 -5.23 -10.18
N PRO A 213 -4.44 -4.20 -10.62
CA PRO A 213 -4.71 -3.96 -12.04
C PRO A 213 -3.46 -3.81 -12.91
N ASP A 214 -2.38 -3.24 -12.37
CA ASP A 214 -1.09 -3.01 -13.03
C ASP A 214 -0.06 -4.11 -12.76
N ASN A 215 -0.45 -5.18 -12.04
CA ASN A 215 0.33 -6.41 -11.88
C ASN A 215 -0.47 -7.64 -12.36
N PRO A 216 -0.74 -7.75 -13.67
CA PRO A 216 -1.43 -8.92 -14.21
C PRO A 216 -0.67 -10.21 -13.87
N GLY A 217 -1.38 -11.18 -13.28
CA GLY A 217 -0.79 -12.45 -12.82
C GLY A 217 -0.32 -12.44 -11.35
N GLY A 218 -0.40 -11.29 -10.66
CA GLY A 218 -0.22 -11.22 -9.21
C GLY A 218 -1.24 -12.09 -8.49
N ALA A 219 -0.75 -13.01 -7.66
CA ALA A 219 -1.55 -14.03 -6.98
C ALA A 219 -1.59 -13.86 -5.46
N GLY A 220 -0.86 -12.87 -4.93
CA GLY A 220 -0.91 -12.50 -3.52
C GLY A 220 -2.18 -11.74 -3.16
N ASP A 221 -2.30 -11.40 -1.88
CA ASP A 221 -3.39 -10.59 -1.34
C ASP A 221 -3.58 -9.31 -2.16
N ALA A 222 -4.84 -8.94 -2.39
CA ALA A 222 -5.18 -7.86 -3.31
C ALA A 222 -4.77 -6.48 -2.78
N LEU A 223 -4.23 -5.66 -3.68
CA LEU A 223 -4.02 -4.23 -3.46
C LEU A 223 -5.04 -3.43 -4.28
N SER A 224 -5.76 -2.54 -3.61
CA SER A 224 -6.70 -1.61 -4.25
C SER A 224 -6.36 -0.16 -3.90
N GLY A 225 -6.37 0.71 -4.90
CA GLY A 225 -5.95 2.10 -4.80
C GLY A 225 -4.70 2.34 -5.65
N ASP A 226 -3.88 3.32 -5.25
CA ASP A 226 -2.74 3.77 -6.03
C ASP A 226 -1.40 3.63 -5.31
N ALA A 227 -1.37 3.00 -4.13
CA ALA A 227 -0.14 2.79 -3.35
C ALA A 227 0.97 2.15 -4.20
N VAL A 228 2.21 2.62 -4.00
CA VAL A 228 3.39 2.06 -4.67
C VAL A 228 3.77 0.76 -3.97
N TYR A 229 3.82 -0.36 -4.68
CA TYR A 229 4.08 -1.68 -4.08
C TYR A 229 5.25 -2.45 -4.70
N SER A 230 5.91 -1.87 -5.70
CA SER A 230 7.06 -2.45 -6.39
C SER A 230 8.33 -1.71 -5.96
N PRO A 231 9.41 -2.42 -5.59
CA PRO A 231 9.52 -3.89 -5.55
C PRO A 231 8.76 -4.52 -4.38
N TRP A 232 8.58 -5.84 -4.40
CA TRP A 232 8.03 -6.64 -3.29
C TRP A 232 8.98 -7.79 -2.91
N LEU A 233 8.78 -8.44 -1.77
CA LEU A 233 9.60 -9.59 -1.37
C LEU A 233 9.27 -10.82 -2.23
N CYS A 234 10.28 -11.55 -2.69
CA CYS A 234 10.06 -12.80 -3.43
C CYS A 234 9.68 -13.98 -2.53
N ALA A 235 9.89 -13.89 -1.22
CA ALA A 235 9.60 -14.97 -0.29
C ALA A 235 9.06 -14.43 1.03
N GLY A 236 8.09 -15.17 1.59
CA GLY A 236 7.54 -14.92 2.92
C GLY A 236 8.13 -15.79 4.01
N THR A 237 9.28 -16.42 3.77
CA THR A 237 9.89 -17.28 4.78
C THR A 237 10.45 -16.42 5.89
N ASP A 238 10.01 -16.71 7.09
CA ASP A 238 10.55 -16.18 8.33
C ASP A 238 11.07 -17.35 9.16
N SER A 239 12.34 -17.28 9.55
CA SER A 239 13.00 -18.29 10.37
C SER A 239 13.62 -17.71 11.64
N ASP A 240 13.48 -16.40 11.85
CA ASP A 240 13.95 -15.73 13.04
C ASP A 240 12.87 -15.84 14.12
N PRO A 241 13.20 -16.23 15.37
CA PRO A 241 12.23 -16.29 16.45
C PRO A 241 11.85 -14.91 17.02
N ALA A 242 12.44 -13.80 16.55
CA ALA A 242 12.07 -12.47 17.00
C ALA A 242 10.59 -12.15 16.69
N PRO A 243 9.90 -11.35 17.53
CA PRO A 243 8.52 -10.96 17.28
C PRO A 243 8.32 -10.30 15.91
N GLY A 244 7.15 -10.52 15.31
CA GLY A 244 6.81 -9.96 13.99
C GLY A 244 7.56 -10.64 12.85
N PHE A 245 7.41 -10.08 11.65
CA PHE A 245 7.95 -10.65 10.42
C PHE A 245 9.39 -10.21 10.18
N GLN A 246 10.31 -11.16 10.07
CA GLN A 246 11.74 -10.95 9.82
C GLN A 246 12.14 -11.49 8.43
N PRO A 247 11.81 -10.77 7.34
CA PRO A 247 12.09 -11.24 5.99
C PRO A 247 13.57 -11.19 5.62
N ASP A 248 13.95 -12.01 4.63
CA ASP A 248 15.15 -11.75 3.82
C ASP A 248 14.90 -10.54 2.90
N ALA A 249 15.23 -9.36 3.40
CA ALA A 249 15.07 -8.09 2.67
C ALA A 249 15.95 -7.96 1.41
N ALA A 250 16.91 -8.88 1.18
CA ALA A 250 17.75 -8.84 -0.02
C ALA A 250 17.05 -9.44 -1.26
N SER A 251 16.03 -10.28 -1.07
CA SER A 251 15.37 -11.00 -2.15
C SER A 251 14.10 -10.29 -2.63
N LEU A 252 14.27 -9.40 -3.62
CA LEU A 252 13.20 -8.56 -4.18
C LEU A 252 12.75 -8.98 -5.59
N CYS A 253 11.43 -8.95 -5.80
CA CYS A 253 10.71 -9.23 -7.04
C CYS A 253 10.04 -7.96 -7.57
N GLY A 254 9.59 -7.99 -8.83
CA GLY A 254 9.00 -6.81 -9.48
C GLY A 254 10.00 -5.69 -9.78
N LEU A 255 11.31 -5.98 -9.74
CA LEU A 255 12.38 -5.08 -10.21
C LEU A 255 12.61 -5.30 -11.71
N ALA A 256 12.59 -4.22 -12.50
CA ALA A 256 12.78 -4.32 -13.94
C ALA A 256 14.15 -4.94 -14.29
N ALA A 257 14.12 -6.02 -15.08
CA ALA A 257 15.31 -6.74 -15.55
C ALA A 257 15.34 -6.90 -17.08
N ARG A 258 14.17 -6.86 -17.74
CA ARG A 258 14.06 -6.90 -19.20
C ARG A 258 12.80 -6.19 -19.69
N LEU A 259 12.77 -5.87 -20.97
CA LEU A 259 11.58 -5.38 -21.66
C LEU A 259 10.87 -6.53 -22.38
N ILE A 260 9.56 -6.43 -22.52
CA ILE A 260 8.73 -7.27 -23.43
C ILE A 260 7.78 -6.36 -24.22
N PHE A 261 7.39 -6.78 -25.42
CA PHE A 261 6.27 -6.18 -26.12
C PHE A 261 4.97 -6.75 -25.54
N ASP A 262 4.14 -5.88 -24.97
CA ASP A 262 2.80 -6.24 -24.52
C ASP A 262 1.80 -6.17 -25.70
N GLU A 263 2.04 -5.22 -26.61
CA GLU A 263 1.31 -5.10 -27.87
C GLU A 263 2.31 -4.83 -29.00
N GLN A 264 2.20 -5.60 -30.09
CA GLN A 264 2.97 -5.43 -31.30
C GLN A 264 2.07 -4.93 -32.44
N PRO A 265 2.59 -4.10 -33.37
CA PRO A 265 1.84 -3.71 -34.56
C PRO A 265 1.58 -4.94 -35.44
N ALA A 266 0.42 -5.00 -36.08
CA ALA A 266 0.05 -6.11 -36.95
C ALA A 266 0.66 -5.97 -38.35
N ASP A 267 0.28 -4.90 -39.05
CA ASP A 267 0.81 -4.52 -40.35
C ASP A 267 1.33 -3.08 -40.32
N ALA A 268 2.33 -2.79 -41.13
CA ALA A 268 2.88 -1.45 -41.30
C ALA A 268 2.72 -0.98 -42.74
N ILE A 269 2.16 0.22 -42.92
CA ILE A 269 2.14 0.92 -44.21
C ILE A 269 3.01 2.16 -44.05
N GLU A 270 3.84 2.43 -45.06
CA GLU A 270 4.74 3.58 -45.07
C GLU A 270 3.95 4.89 -44.89
N ASN A 271 4.43 5.74 -43.99
CA ASN A 271 3.84 7.02 -43.60
C ASN A 271 2.41 6.92 -43.03
N VAL A 272 2.00 5.74 -42.57
CA VAL A 272 0.73 5.51 -41.85
C VAL A 272 1.03 5.10 -40.41
N THR A 273 0.33 5.70 -39.47
CA THR A 273 0.39 5.35 -38.04
C THR A 273 0.06 3.88 -37.83
N LEU A 274 0.87 3.20 -37.02
CA LEU A 274 0.69 1.78 -36.70
C LEU A 274 -0.66 1.54 -36.01
N SER A 275 -1.31 0.42 -36.37
CA SER A 275 -2.55 -0.03 -35.75
C SER A 275 -2.53 -1.56 -35.58
N PRO A 276 -2.49 -2.09 -34.35
CA PRO A 276 -2.38 -1.34 -33.08
C PRO A 276 -1.03 -0.64 -32.90
N GLN A 277 -0.98 0.32 -31.97
CA GLN A 277 0.28 0.94 -31.56
C GLN A 277 1.10 -0.01 -30.67
N PRO A 278 2.44 0.05 -30.73
CA PRO A 278 3.26 -0.75 -29.83
C PRO A 278 3.04 -0.37 -28.36
N ALA A 279 3.11 -1.36 -27.47
CA ALA A 279 3.23 -1.17 -26.03
C ALA A 279 4.38 -2.02 -25.50
N VAL A 280 5.26 -1.43 -24.69
CA VAL A 280 6.44 -2.10 -24.12
C VAL A 280 6.34 -2.09 -22.61
N ARG A 281 6.41 -3.28 -21.99
CA ARG A 281 6.36 -3.45 -20.55
C ARG A 281 7.72 -3.89 -20.01
N ALA A 282 8.14 -3.30 -18.90
CA ALA A 282 9.24 -3.78 -18.09
C ALA A 282 8.77 -4.93 -17.19
N VAL A 283 9.55 -6.01 -17.15
CA VAL A 283 9.32 -7.17 -16.31
C VAL A 283 10.59 -7.55 -15.56
N ASP A 284 10.44 -8.24 -14.43
CA ASP A 284 11.54 -8.78 -13.67
C ASP A 284 12.17 -10.02 -14.32
N ALA A 285 13.17 -10.61 -13.65
CA ALA A 285 13.88 -11.78 -14.16
C ALA A 285 12.98 -13.01 -14.29
N ALA A 286 11.99 -13.16 -13.41
CA ALA A 286 11.00 -14.24 -13.43
C ALA A 286 9.89 -14.00 -14.47
N GLY A 287 9.73 -12.76 -14.93
CA GLY A 287 8.71 -12.35 -15.89
C GLY A 287 7.48 -11.71 -15.25
N ASN A 288 7.51 -11.41 -13.95
CA ASN A 288 6.47 -10.61 -13.33
C ASN A 288 6.56 -9.16 -13.85
N PRO A 289 5.44 -8.46 -13.99
CA PRO A 289 5.43 -7.01 -14.22
C PRO A 289 6.36 -6.28 -13.25
N ALA A 290 6.98 -5.18 -13.70
CA ALA A 290 7.76 -4.27 -12.85
C ALA A 290 7.10 -2.89 -12.77
N PRO A 291 5.99 -2.73 -12.02
CA PRO A 291 5.21 -1.48 -11.99
C PRO A 291 5.99 -0.27 -11.48
N GLY A 292 7.04 -0.48 -10.67
CA GLY A 292 7.91 0.60 -10.19
C GLY A 292 8.80 1.22 -11.27
N PHE A 293 8.87 0.63 -12.47
CA PHE A 293 9.67 1.16 -13.56
C PHE A 293 9.01 2.37 -14.23
N VAL A 294 9.71 3.52 -14.17
CA VAL A 294 9.28 4.81 -14.75
C VAL A 294 10.30 5.38 -15.75
N GLY A 295 11.24 4.55 -16.22
CA GLY A 295 12.30 4.98 -17.13
C GLY A 295 11.81 5.27 -18.55
N PRO A 296 12.61 5.98 -19.37
CA PRO A 296 12.31 6.16 -20.79
C PRO A 296 12.48 4.85 -21.55
N VAL A 297 11.53 4.54 -22.43
CA VAL A 297 11.60 3.45 -23.39
C VAL A 297 11.64 4.04 -24.80
N THR A 298 12.67 3.66 -25.56
CA THR A 298 12.90 4.13 -26.93
C THR A 298 12.72 2.99 -27.92
N LEU A 299 11.89 3.23 -28.95
CA LEU A 299 11.78 2.36 -30.12
C LEU A 299 12.77 2.79 -31.20
N ALA A 300 13.39 1.80 -31.81
CA ALA A 300 14.25 1.90 -32.98
C ALA A 300 13.94 0.75 -33.95
N ILE A 301 14.69 0.70 -35.06
CA ILE A 301 14.56 -0.34 -36.08
C ILE A 301 15.80 -1.24 -36.06
N ALA A 302 15.59 -2.54 -36.20
CA ALA A 302 16.64 -3.53 -36.38
C ALA A 302 16.36 -4.42 -37.62
N PRO A 303 17.38 -4.72 -38.46
CA PRO A 303 18.70 -4.10 -38.47
C PRO A 303 18.64 -2.62 -38.88
N ALA A 304 19.62 -1.83 -38.46
CA ALA A 304 19.72 -0.44 -38.90
C ALA A 304 19.92 -0.38 -40.42
N GLY A 305 19.12 0.45 -41.10
CA GLY A 305 19.12 0.61 -42.55
C GLY A 305 18.65 2.01 -42.94
N THR A 306 17.99 2.14 -44.10
CA THR A 306 17.35 3.41 -44.51
C THR A 306 15.99 3.62 -43.85
N ALA A 307 15.40 2.54 -43.33
CA ALA A 307 14.15 2.58 -42.59
C ALA A 307 14.24 3.51 -41.38
N SER A 308 13.17 4.27 -41.15
CA SER A 308 13.07 5.22 -40.04
C SER A 308 11.67 5.19 -39.41
N LEU A 309 11.60 5.63 -38.16
CA LEU A 309 10.35 5.82 -37.43
C LEU A 309 10.02 7.32 -37.36
N ALA A 310 8.75 7.65 -37.51
CA ALA A 310 8.18 8.95 -37.21
C ALA A 310 7.33 8.90 -35.92
N GLY A 311 6.90 10.08 -35.46
CA GLY A 311 6.15 10.24 -34.22
C GLY A 311 7.03 10.26 -32.97
N GLN A 312 6.42 10.05 -31.82
CA GLN A 312 7.11 9.97 -30.54
C GLN A 312 7.69 8.56 -30.33
N THR A 313 8.98 8.40 -30.63
CA THR A 313 9.68 7.12 -30.49
C THR A 313 10.27 6.89 -29.10
N THR A 314 10.14 7.85 -28.18
CA THR A 314 10.54 7.70 -26.77
C THR A 314 9.40 8.11 -25.86
N VAL A 315 8.96 7.18 -25.01
CA VAL A 315 7.87 7.36 -24.05
C VAL A 315 8.36 7.00 -22.66
N MET A 316 7.99 7.78 -21.65
CA MET A 316 8.22 7.44 -20.25
C MET A 316 7.27 6.33 -19.84
N ALA A 317 7.78 5.25 -19.25
CA ALA A 317 6.92 4.21 -18.71
C ALA A 317 6.08 4.76 -17.55
N ALA A 318 4.79 4.40 -17.54
CA ALA A 318 3.89 4.64 -16.42
C ALA A 318 3.48 3.28 -15.87
N ARG A 319 3.67 3.06 -14.57
CA ARG A 319 3.42 1.77 -13.91
C ARG A 319 4.07 0.59 -14.67
N GLY A 320 5.33 0.76 -15.06
CA GLY A 320 6.10 -0.28 -15.77
C GLY A 320 5.82 -0.42 -17.27
N THR A 321 4.88 0.33 -17.86
CA THR A 321 4.52 0.18 -19.28
C THR A 321 4.63 1.50 -20.04
N ALA A 322 5.31 1.48 -21.18
CA ALA A 322 5.36 2.58 -22.14
C ALA A 322 4.41 2.28 -23.31
N VAL A 323 3.39 3.13 -23.48
CA VAL A 323 2.38 3.02 -24.54
C VAL A 323 2.63 4.10 -25.59
N PHE A 324 2.83 3.69 -26.83
CA PHE A 324 3.10 4.59 -27.95
C PHE A 324 1.79 5.03 -28.62
N GLY A 325 1.74 6.23 -29.20
CA GLY A 325 0.49 6.82 -29.68
C GLY A 325 0.46 7.16 -31.18
N ASP A 326 1.60 7.48 -31.77
CA ASP A 326 1.70 8.05 -33.11
C ASP A 326 2.86 7.48 -33.93
N VAL A 327 3.41 6.33 -33.53
CA VAL A 327 4.56 5.72 -34.22
C VAL A 327 4.13 5.24 -35.60
N ALA A 328 4.94 5.55 -36.61
CA ALA A 328 4.79 5.15 -38.00
C ALA A 328 6.15 4.82 -38.62
N PHE A 329 6.18 3.92 -39.61
CA PHE A 329 7.38 3.72 -40.43
C PHE A 329 7.40 4.71 -41.60
N THR A 330 8.52 5.38 -41.84
CA THR A 330 8.69 6.34 -42.95
C THR A 330 9.42 5.78 -44.16
N ASP A 331 10.05 4.61 -44.02
CA ASP A 331 10.61 3.81 -45.12
C ASP A 331 10.60 2.34 -44.67
N ILE A 332 10.04 1.44 -45.49
CA ILE A 332 9.93 0.00 -45.22
C ILE A 332 10.78 -0.76 -46.24
N ALA A 333 12.10 -0.57 -46.19
CA ALA A 333 13.03 -1.32 -47.02
C ALA A 333 13.38 -2.67 -46.38
N GLY A 334 12.73 -3.75 -46.84
CA GLY A 334 12.97 -5.12 -46.36
C GLY A 334 12.35 -5.41 -44.98
N GLY A 335 12.38 -6.67 -44.56
CA GLY A 335 11.82 -7.09 -43.27
C GLY A 335 12.52 -6.38 -42.10
N VAL A 336 11.85 -5.39 -41.53
CA VAL A 336 12.30 -4.61 -40.38
C VAL A 336 11.59 -5.08 -39.11
N ALA A 337 12.31 -5.06 -37.99
CA ALA A 337 11.78 -5.35 -36.66
C ALA A 337 11.88 -4.11 -35.76
N LEU A 338 10.95 -3.99 -34.81
CA LEU A 338 11.08 -3.00 -33.73
C LEU A 338 12.14 -3.45 -32.74
N LEU A 339 12.96 -2.51 -32.31
CA LEU A 339 13.92 -2.67 -31.22
C LEU A 339 13.52 -1.73 -30.09
N ALA A 340 13.12 -2.27 -28.95
CA ALA A 340 12.88 -1.48 -27.75
C ALA A 340 14.14 -1.45 -26.88
N SER A 341 14.50 -0.28 -26.36
CA SER A 341 15.61 -0.13 -25.43
C SER A 341 15.29 0.85 -24.31
N SER A 342 15.97 0.68 -23.18
CA SER A 342 15.92 1.59 -22.04
C SER A 342 17.26 1.59 -21.31
N PRO A 343 17.74 2.72 -20.77
CA PRO A 343 18.98 2.75 -20.00
C PRO A 343 18.97 1.72 -18.86
N GLY A 344 20.01 0.88 -18.80
CA GLY A 344 20.18 -0.12 -17.75
C GLY A 344 19.45 -1.45 -17.99
N LEU A 345 18.66 -1.60 -19.07
CA LEU A 345 18.00 -2.84 -19.44
C LEU A 345 18.55 -3.40 -20.76
N PRO A 346 18.62 -4.73 -20.95
CA PRO A 346 18.96 -5.32 -22.25
C PRO A 346 17.94 -4.89 -23.33
N PRO A 347 18.39 -4.59 -24.56
CA PRO A 347 17.47 -4.27 -25.65
C PRO A 347 16.64 -5.49 -26.04
N LEU A 348 15.39 -5.24 -26.45
CA LEU A 348 14.43 -6.24 -26.89
C LEU A 348 14.19 -6.08 -28.40
N SER A 349 14.47 -7.13 -29.17
CA SER A 349 14.05 -7.23 -30.57
C SER A 349 12.67 -7.85 -30.67
N GLY A 350 11.80 -7.25 -31.49
CA GLY A 350 10.44 -7.70 -31.78
C GLY A 350 10.32 -8.56 -33.02
#